data_AF-A0A7G9QVL1-F1
#
_entry.id   AF-A0A7G9QVL1-F1
#
_cell.length_a   1.000
_cell.length_b   1.000
_cell.length_c   1.000
_cell.angle_alpha   90.00
_cell.angle_beta   90.00
_cell.angle_gamma   90.00
#
_symmetry.space_group_name_H-M   'P 1'
#
loop_
_entity.id
_entity.type
_entity.pdbx_description
1 polymer ?
#
loop_
_entity_poly.entity_id
_entity_poly.type
_entity_poly.pdbx_seq_one_letter_code
_entity_poly.pdbx_strand_id
1 'polypeptide(L)'
;MIDLFKGELLRFRLWAGIAAIVNLAVLGFLSRMVDMAQQPIFVYQVFAAVYAVAGILLGLYQMGTYRKPNQWLSLLHRPLHRLRIAGALSGASALLLLAAVALPVVLVCIYQDTMTARVVDLRHWLLPVAAWLIAVSGYLAGAYAMVANRRYSFAAFLLPTLFMYAQASGVAMLGVQLVVIIFLALLLAIAFKPDPAAQPRNPAAVLAVALPVQVGAYFLIWMLGFGIELLWTVSGTHPLNMPAPPKGGYIEAERAEGKSILLLGLEGSRDPEAALWREQIALSDVYTTYPLRNLPVQGSMTNLSPLEFADGDNNVFLVFSHDRQRFVTRGLRDQRPIGELGVGGKQAPFPAPTMPYGPTYLYNAHAAYQYDSDQQRMFERVRLPQDEVMASPPAPAGDNILVLSDRAAYFYPGREAMNGLDLLQPLLRVAMPGHVGNLSRMDMIELLDGYLVSLTYTWGVWSGEMQHPFQQVLRVDGNGNVRTVARRALNVDLPPAYTTRIWWLSPVLRTLCLGAQDLFAAKDPLRAAPQPVPRGMVWLALTCCVASLLGAIWVSGRQSHSRRARWAWVLLCGVVGLPALVSLWLMYPMRERLDDLRLARPAAA
;
A
#
# COMPACT_ATOMS: atom_id res chain seq x y z
N MET A 1 30.93 -21.69 -16.50
CA MET A 1 30.01 -20.68 -15.91
C MET A 1 29.98 -19.44 -16.80
N ILE A 2 31.15 -18.84 -17.06
CA ILE A 2 31.29 -17.64 -17.91
C ILE A 2 30.71 -17.86 -19.31
N ASP A 3 30.95 -19.00 -19.96
CA ASP A 3 30.45 -19.23 -21.32
C ASP A 3 28.93 -19.37 -21.39
N LEU A 4 28.30 -19.97 -20.37
CA LEU A 4 26.84 -20.07 -20.29
C LEU A 4 26.23 -18.68 -20.09
N PHE A 5 26.80 -17.89 -19.19
CA PHE A 5 26.39 -16.51 -18.94
C PHE A 5 26.52 -15.65 -20.22
N LYS A 6 27.69 -15.68 -20.88
CA LYS A 6 27.92 -14.97 -22.15
C LYS A 6 26.97 -15.42 -23.26
N GLY A 7 26.73 -16.73 -23.37
CA GLY A 7 25.81 -17.29 -24.35
C GLY A 7 24.40 -16.76 -24.19
N GLU A 8 23.89 -16.65 -22.96
CA GLU A 8 22.57 -16.07 -22.69
C GLU A 8 22.51 -14.57 -22.98
N LEU A 9 23.57 -13.81 -22.66
CA LEU A 9 23.64 -12.39 -23.04
C LEU A 9 23.56 -12.21 -24.56
N LEU A 10 24.34 -12.99 -25.31
CA LEU A 10 24.35 -12.93 -26.77
C LEU A 10 23.01 -13.34 -27.37
N ARG A 11 22.33 -14.33 -26.78
CA ARG A 11 21.01 -14.79 -27.19
C ARG A 11 19.95 -13.70 -27.12
N PHE A 12 19.96 -12.88 -26.07
CA PHE A 12 18.92 -11.87 -25.82
C PHE A 12 19.35 -10.43 -26.13
N ARG A 13 20.59 -10.19 -26.56
CA ARG A 13 21.14 -8.82 -26.77
C ARG A 13 20.26 -7.93 -27.65
N LEU A 14 19.72 -8.48 -28.75
CA LEU A 14 18.93 -7.71 -29.71
C LEU A 14 17.62 -7.27 -29.08
N TRP A 15 16.93 -8.20 -28.42
CA TRP A 15 15.67 -7.94 -27.75
C TRP A 15 15.83 -6.98 -26.57
N ALA A 16 16.90 -7.14 -25.78
CA ALA A 16 17.21 -6.20 -24.70
C ALA A 16 17.53 -4.80 -25.24
N GLY A 17 18.26 -4.69 -26.36
CA GLY A 17 18.53 -3.42 -27.03
C GLY A 17 17.28 -2.74 -27.56
N ILE A 18 16.38 -3.48 -28.24
CA ILE A 18 15.09 -2.96 -28.71
C ILE A 18 14.25 -2.48 -27.52
N ALA A 19 14.14 -3.29 -26.46
CA ALA A 19 13.40 -2.93 -25.26
C ALA A 19 13.96 -1.67 -24.58
N ALA A 20 15.29 -1.53 -24.51
CA ALA A 20 15.96 -0.34 -23.98
C ALA A 20 15.61 0.92 -24.77
N ILE A 21 15.64 0.84 -26.11
CA ILE A 21 15.32 1.97 -27.00
C ILE A 21 13.84 2.35 -26.85
N VAL A 22 12.92 1.38 -26.84
CA VAL A 22 11.49 1.65 -26.65
C VAL A 22 11.23 2.29 -25.29
N ASN A 23 11.81 1.74 -24.21
CA ASN A 23 11.68 2.29 -22.87
C ASN A 23 12.21 3.73 -22.81
N LEU A 24 13.40 3.99 -23.39
CA LEU A 24 13.98 5.32 -23.45
C LEU A 24 13.10 6.30 -24.25
N ALA A 25 12.53 5.86 -25.38
CA ALA A 25 11.63 6.69 -26.18
C ALA A 25 10.36 7.06 -25.42
N VAL A 26 9.75 6.10 -24.72
CA VAL A 26 8.55 6.34 -23.88
C VAL A 26 8.89 7.29 -22.72
N LEU A 27 9.98 7.04 -21.99
CA LEU A 27 10.38 7.91 -20.87
C LEU A 27 10.78 9.31 -21.35
N GLY A 28 11.43 9.43 -22.51
CA GLY A 28 11.78 10.71 -23.13
C GLY A 28 10.54 11.49 -23.56
N PHE A 29 9.57 10.81 -24.18
CA PHE A 29 8.27 11.39 -24.55
C PHE A 29 7.51 11.87 -23.32
N LEU A 30 7.37 11.03 -22.29
CA LEU A 30 6.66 11.41 -21.06
C LEU A 30 7.38 12.52 -20.31
N SER A 31 8.72 12.52 -20.32
CA SER A 31 9.50 13.63 -19.77
C SER A 31 9.24 14.95 -20.49
N ARG A 32 8.78 14.94 -21.75
CA ARG A 32 8.36 16.18 -22.44
C ARG A 32 6.97 16.63 -22.04
N MET A 33 6.08 15.70 -21.66
CA MET A 33 4.71 16.01 -21.26
C MET A 33 4.59 16.45 -19.80
N VAL A 34 5.31 15.77 -18.90
CA VAL A 34 5.20 15.96 -17.46
C VAL A 34 6.56 15.88 -16.78
N ASP A 35 6.65 16.41 -15.56
CA ASP A 35 7.82 16.23 -14.72
C ASP A 35 7.81 14.83 -14.10
N MET A 36 8.55 13.91 -14.72
CA MET A 36 8.62 12.50 -14.29
C MET A 36 9.20 12.32 -12.89
N ALA A 37 9.93 13.31 -12.35
CA ALA A 37 10.46 13.27 -10.98
C ALA A 37 9.41 13.64 -9.93
N GLN A 38 8.32 14.31 -10.34
CA GLN A 38 7.30 14.82 -9.42
C GLN A 38 5.99 14.03 -9.42
N GLN A 39 5.93 12.92 -10.16
CA GLN A 39 4.69 12.16 -10.33
C GLN A 39 4.20 11.49 -9.03
N PRO A 40 2.88 11.32 -8.88
CA PRO A 40 2.32 10.60 -7.74
C PRO A 40 2.63 9.10 -7.81
N ILE A 41 2.56 8.44 -6.66
CA ILE A 41 2.85 7.00 -6.49
C ILE A 41 2.16 6.11 -7.53
N PHE A 42 0.92 6.42 -7.90
CA PHE A 42 0.14 5.63 -8.86
C PHE A 42 0.84 5.52 -10.23
N VAL A 43 1.44 6.62 -10.71
CA VAL A 43 2.18 6.62 -11.99
C VAL A 43 3.36 5.67 -11.90
N TYR A 44 4.16 5.76 -10.82
CA TYR A 44 5.29 4.85 -10.63
C TYR A 44 4.86 3.39 -10.45
N GLN A 45 3.69 3.11 -9.85
CA GLN A 45 3.14 1.77 -9.76
C GLN A 45 2.82 1.19 -11.14
N VAL A 46 2.33 1.99 -12.09
CA VAL A 46 2.12 1.55 -13.48
C VAL A 46 3.44 1.17 -14.14
N PHE A 47 4.48 1.99 -14.02
CA PHE A 47 5.82 1.64 -14.53
C PHE A 47 6.37 0.37 -13.87
N ALA A 48 6.26 0.28 -12.54
CA ALA A 48 6.67 -0.90 -11.79
C ALA A 48 5.95 -2.17 -12.27
N ALA A 49 4.64 -2.09 -12.54
CA ALA A 49 3.87 -3.21 -13.08
C ALA A 49 4.38 -3.62 -14.47
N VAL A 50 4.63 -2.66 -15.37
CA VAL A 50 5.19 -2.93 -16.71
C VAL A 50 6.56 -3.60 -16.60
N TYR A 51 7.45 -3.10 -15.74
CA TYR A 51 8.78 -3.67 -15.54
C TYR A 51 8.74 -5.05 -14.89
N ALA A 52 7.84 -5.28 -13.93
CA ALA A 52 7.61 -6.60 -13.36
C ALA A 52 7.12 -7.59 -14.44
N VAL A 53 6.15 -7.19 -15.27
CA VAL A 53 5.64 -8.01 -16.37
C VAL A 53 6.74 -8.32 -17.40
N ALA A 54 7.55 -7.33 -17.78
CA ALA A 54 8.69 -7.56 -18.68
C ALA A 54 9.67 -8.59 -18.11
N GLY A 55 9.99 -8.49 -16.81
CA GLY A 55 10.76 -9.49 -16.08
C GLY A 55 10.11 -10.87 -16.13
N ILE A 56 8.83 -10.96 -15.78
CA ILE A 56 8.04 -12.21 -15.79
C ILE A 56 8.11 -12.86 -17.17
N LEU A 57 7.82 -12.13 -18.24
CA LEU A 57 7.83 -12.65 -19.61
C LEU A 57 9.21 -13.19 -20.00
N LEU A 58 10.29 -12.48 -19.64
CA LEU A 58 11.66 -12.95 -19.86
C LEU A 58 11.93 -14.26 -19.09
N GLY A 59 11.54 -14.33 -17.82
CA GLY A 59 11.71 -15.52 -16.98
C GLY A 59 10.93 -16.71 -17.50
N LEU A 60 9.67 -16.48 -17.89
CA LEU A 60 8.79 -17.49 -18.49
C LEU A 60 9.40 -18.02 -19.80
N TYR A 61 9.85 -17.14 -20.68
CA TYR A 61 10.38 -17.51 -21.99
C TYR A 61 11.73 -18.24 -21.89
N GLN A 62 12.67 -17.71 -21.10
CA GLN A 62 14.00 -18.30 -20.96
C GLN A 62 13.92 -19.68 -20.32
N MET A 63 13.26 -19.81 -19.16
CA MET A 63 13.14 -21.10 -18.47
C MET A 63 12.18 -22.05 -19.18
N GLY A 64 11.15 -21.53 -19.85
CA GLY A 64 10.25 -22.32 -20.68
C GLY A 64 10.96 -23.01 -21.84
N THR A 65 11.97 -22.35 -22.43
CA THR A 65 12.84 -22.99 -23.43
C THR A 65 13.59 -24.16 -22.79
N TYR A 66 14.26 -23.93 -21.67
CA TYR A 66 15.09 -24.94 -21.01
C TYR A 66 14.31 -26.11 -20.40
N ARG A 67 13.04 -25.92 -20.02
CA ARG A 67 12.20 -26.98 -19.43
C ARG A 67 11.89 -28.14 -20.39
N LYS A 68 12.12 -27.99 -21.69
CA LYS A 68 11.95 -29.11 -22.65
C LYS A 68 12.82 -30.31 -22.22
N PRO A 69 12.28 -31.55 -22.14
CA PRO A 69 12.96 -32.67 -21.47
C PRO A 69 14.42 -32.88 -21.90
N ASN A 70 14.68 -32.91 -23.21
CA ASN A 70 16.03 -33.12 -23.76
C ASN A 70 16.99 -31.96 -23.43
N GLN A 71 16.47 -30.72 -23.43
CA GLN A 71 17.27 -29.53 -23.13
C GLN A 71 17.54 -29.39 -21.64
N TRP A 72 16.56 -29.74 -20.79
CA TRP A 72 16.70 -29.73 -19.34
C TRP A 72 17.74 -30.74 -18.87
N LEU A 73 17.66 -31.98 -19.38
CA LEU A 73 18.65 -33.01 -19.09
C LEU A 73 20.03 -32.59 -19.59
N SER A 74 20.15 -32.13 -20.85
CA SER A 74 21.43 -31.65 -21.39
C SER A 74 22.02 -30.50 -20.56
N LEU A 75 21.20 -29.57 -20.08
CA LEU A 75 21.62 -28.47 -19.23
C LEU A 75 22.18 -28.98 -17.90
N LEU A 76 21.48 -29.91 -17.23
CA LEU A 76 21.87 -30.43 -15.92
C LEU A 76 23.03 -31.42 -15.96
N HIS A 77 23.30 -32.07 -17.10
CA HIS A 77 24.45 -32.95 -17.28
C HIS A 77 25.77 -32.22 -17.56
N ARG A 78 25.74 -30.88 -17.73
CA ARG A 78 26.98 -30.09 -17.81
C ARG A 78 27.80 -30.31 -16.53
N PRO A 79 29.15 -30.34 -16.60
CA PRO A 79 30.03 -30.55 -15.45
C PRO A 79 30.10 -29.30 -14.55
N LEU A 80 28.94 -28.81 -14.12
CA LEU A 80 28.76 -27.64 -13.28
C LEU A 80 27.71 -27.95 -12.23
N HIS A 81 27.93 -27.48 -11.01
CA HIS A 81 26.92 -27.57 -9.97
C HIS A 81 25.64 -26.85 -10.40
N ARG A 82 24.46 -27.46 -10.17
CA ARG A 82 23.15 -26.95 -10.59
C ARG A 82 22.89 -25.48 -10.22
N LEU A 83 23.36 -25.04 -9.06
CA LEU A 83 23.19 -23.66 -8.62
C LEU A 83 24.09 -22.67 -9.38
N ARG A 84 25.25 -23.13 -9.89
CA ARG A 84 26.11 -22.32 -10.77
C ARG A 84 25.46 -22.13 -12.14
N ILE A 85 24.70 -23.13 -12.61
CA ILE A 85 23.91 -23.04 -13.84
C ILE A 85 22.77 -22.04 -13.62
N ALA A 86 21.96 -22.25 -12.58
CA ALA A 86 20.86 -21.33 -12.24
C ALA A 86 21.36 -19.90 -12.10
N GLY A 87 22.45 -19.68 -11.34
CA GLY A 87 23.07 -18.37 -11.15
C GLY A 87 23.62 -17.74 -12.44
N ALA A 88 24.16 -18.54 -13.36
CA ALA A 88 24.61 -18.03 -14.67
C ALA A 88 23.44 -17.57 -15.54
N LEU A 89 22.33 -18.34 -15.56
CA LEU A 89 21.12 -17.97 -16.31
C LEU A 89 20.45 -16.72 -15.71
N SER A 90 20.23 -16.73 -14.39
CA SER A 90 19.59 -15.60 -13.70
C SER A 90 20.44 -14.35 -13.70
N GLY A 91 21.77 -14.49 -13.56
CA GLY A 91 22.71 -13.37 -13.62
C GLY A 91 22.71 -12.72 -15.00
N ALA A 92 22.68 -13.52 -16.08
CA ALA A 92 22.62 -12.97 -17.45
C ALA A 92 21.33 -12.17 -17.65
N SER A 93 20.19 -12.71 -17.22
CA SER A 93 18.90 -12.02 -17.29
C SER A 93 18.83 -10.76 -16.41
N ALA A 94 19.42 -10.79 -15.22
CA ALA A 94 19.51 -9.60 -14.38
C ALA A 94 20.32 -8.48 -15.06
N LEU A 95 21.42 -8.81 -15.75
CA LEU A 95 22.19 -7.82 -16.52
C LEU A 95 21.43 -7.31 -17.76
N LEU A 96 20.69 -8.17 -18.44
CA LEU A 96 19.84 -7.76 -19.57
C LEU A 96 18.73 -6.81 -19.12
N LEU A 97 18.12 -7.07 -17.96
CA LEU A 97 17.12 -6.18 -17.36
C LEU A 97 17.74 -4.88 -16.86
N LEU A 98 18.98 -4.90 -16.37
CA LEU A 98 19.72 -3.68 -16.02
C LEU A 98 19.87 -2.78 -17.26
N ALA A 99 20.27 -3.37 -18.40
CA ALA A 99 20.43 -2.64 -19.65
C ALA A 99 19.08 -2.17 -20.25
N ALA A 100 18.02 -2.97 -20.14
CA ALA A 100 16.71 -2.66 -20.73
C ALA A 100 15.83 -1.73 -19.87
N VAL A 101 16.01 -1.75 -18.55
CA VAL A 101 15.17 -1.02 -17.58
C VAL A 101 15.96 0.08 -16.89
N ALA A 102 17.00 -0.29 -16.13
CA ALA A 102 17.73 0.66 -15.29
C ALA A 102 18.44 1.73 -16.11
N LEU A 103 19.15 1.32 -17.16
CA LEU A 103 19.95 2.23 -17.98
C LEU A 103 19.10 3.33 -18.66
N PRO A 104 17.96 3.04 -19.31
CA PRO A 104 17.07 4.08 -19.80
C PRO A 104 16.60 5.08 -18.74
N VAL A 105 16.27 4.59 -17.53
CA VAL A 105 15.87 5.47 -16.42
C VAL A 105 17.04 6.35 -15.98
N VAL A 106 18.25 5.80 -15.85
CA VAL A 106 19.47 6.58 -15.56
C VAL A 106 19.72 7.65 -16.62
N LEU A 107 19.59 7.31 -17.91
CA LEU A 107 19.81 8.27 -19.00
C LEU A 107 18.81 9.43 -18.93
N VAL A 108 17.56 9.16 -18.55
CA VAL A 108 16.54 10.19 -18.36
C VAL A 108 16.81 11.03 -17.11
N CYS A 109 17.26 10.42 -16.01
CA CYS A 109 17.71 11.17 -14.83
C CYS A 109 18.89 12.09 -15.16
N ILE A 110 19.91 11.60 -15.87
CA ILE A 110 21.05 12.42 -16.33
C ILE A 110 20.56 13.56 -17.23
N TYR A 111 19.66 13.27 -18.18
CA TYR A 111 19.09 14.29 -19.06
C TYR A 111 18.37 15.38 -18.25
N GLN A 112 17.55 15.00 -17.28
CA GLN A 112 16.81 15.96 -16.45
C GLN A 112 17.77 16.78 -15.57
N ASP A 113 18.75 16.14 -14.95
CA ASP A 113 19.70 16.77 -14.03
C ASP A 113 20.66 17.74 -14.75
N THR A 114 21.14 17.38 -15.94
CA THR A 114 22.20 18.15 -16.64
C THR A 114 21.68 19.09 -17.72
N MET A 115 20.52 18.81 -18.32
CA MET A 115 20.00 19.56 -19.48
C MET A 115 18.70 20.31 -19.20
N THR A 116 18.14 20.22 -17.99
CA THR A 116 16.90 20.91 -17.63
C THR A 116 17.00 21.58 -16.26
N ALA A 117 16.09 22.50 -15.96
CA ALA A 117 15.99 23.12 -14.62
C ALA A 117 15.12 22.30 -13.63
N ARG A 118 14.86 21.02 -13.93
CA ARG A 118 14.05 20.15 -13.09
C ARG A 118 14.81 19.75 -11.84
N VAL A 119 14.06 19.46 -10.78
CA VAL A 119 14.63 19.00 -9.51
C VAL A 119 14.93 17.51 -9.59
N VAL A 120 16.22 17.15 -9.53
CA VAL A 120 16.69 15.77 -9.44
C VAL A 120 17.46 15.57 -8.14
N ASP A 121 16.72 15.29 -7.06
CA ASP A 121 17.28 14.89 -5.76
C ASP A 121 17.87 13.46 -5.76
N LEU A 122 18.67 13.14 -4.72
CA LEU A 122 19.25 11.82 -4.44
C LEU A 122 18.24 10.67 -4.54
N ARG A 123 17.00 10.90 -4.09
CA ARG A 123 15.93 9.90 -4.12
C ARG A 123 15.59 9.43 -5.55
N HIS A 124 15.75 10.28 -6.57
CA HIS A 124 15.46 9.93 -7.95
C HIS A 124 16.53 9.01 -8.53
N TRP A 125 17.78 9.12 -8.06
CA TRP A 125 18.86 8.20 -8.41
C TRP A 125 18.66 6.77 -7.87
N LEU A 126 17.73 6.58 -6.93
CA LEU A 126 17.32 5.26 -6.47
C LEU A 126 16.26 4.62 -7.37
N LEU A 127 15.52 5.39 -8.18
CA LEU A 127 14.48 4.88 -9.08
C LEU A 127 14.99 3.85 -10.09
N PRO A 128 16.15 4.04 -10.77
CA PRO A 128 16.70 3.01 -11.65
C PRO A 128 16.97 1.69 -10.93
N VAL A 129 17.48 1.76 -9.69
CA VAL A 129 17.75 0.57 -8.87
C VAL A 129 16.44 -0.11 -8.50
N ALA A 130 15.44 0.65 -8.03
CA ALA A 130 14.13 0.12 -7.71
C ALA A 130 13.47 -0.56 -8.93
N ALA A 131 13.47 0.11 -10.09
CA ALA A 131 12.91 -0.43 -11.33
C ALA A 131 13.60 -1.72 -11.75
N TRP A 132 14.93 -1.78 -11.64
CA TRP A 132 15.71 -2.98 -11.90
C TRP A 132 15.38 -4.13 -10.96
N LEU A 133 15.35 -3.87 -9.65
CA LEU A 133 15.02 -4.89 -8.65
C LEU A 133 13.60 -5.43 -8.84
N ILE A 134 12.63 -4.56 -9.15
CA ILE A 134 11.25 -4.98 -9.48
C ILE A 134 11.25 -5.88 -10.72
N ALA A 135 11.96 -5.52 -11.79
CA ALA A 135 12.08 -6.36 -12.99
C ALA A 135 12.75 -7.72 -12.68
N VAL A 136 13.81 -7.74 -11.88
CA VAL A 136 14.50 -8.95 -11.45
C VAL A 136 13.59 -9.84 -10.60
N SER A 137 12.80 -9.26 -9.71
CA SER A 137 11.81 -10.01 -8.93
C SER A 137 10.75 -10.66 -9.83
N GLY A 138 10.26 -9.93 -10.83
CA GLY A 138 9.34 -10.46 -11.85
C GLY A 138 9.97 -11.62 -12.63
N TYR A 139 11.23 -11.47 -13.04
CA TYR A 139 12.00 -12.52 -13.71
C TYR A 139 12.13 -13.78 -12.85
N LEU A 140 12.52 -13.65 -11.59
CA LEU A 140 12.69 -14.81 -10.70
C LEU A 140 11.35 -15.50 -10.42
N ALA A 141 10.27 -14.74 -10.26
CA ALA A 141 8.92 -15.29 -10.12
C ALA A 141 8.49 -16.06 -11.38
N GLY A 142 8.69 -15.50 -12.57
CA GLY A 142 8.41 -16.17 -13.85
C GLY A 142 9.28 -17.42 -14.06
N ALA A 143 10.57 -17.32 -13.78
CA ALA A 143 11.51 -18.44 -13.85
C ALA A 143 11.09 -19.58 -12.92
N TYR A 144 10.74 -19.27 -11.66
CA TYR A 144 10.23 -20.25 -10.71
C TYR A 144 8.90 -20.85 -11.18
N ALA A 145 7.96 -20.02 -11.63
CA ALA A 145 6.66 -20.47 -12.15
C ALA A 145 6.82 -21.50 -13.26
N MET A 146 7.81 -21.30 -14.12
CA MET A 146 8.13 -22.23 -15.21
C MET A 146 8.88 -23.47 -14.79
N VAL A 147 9.76 -23.45 -13.79
CA VAL A 147 10.53 -24.65 -13.41
C VAL A 147 9.76 -25.51 -12.43
N ALA A 148 9.06 -24.91 -11.47
CA ALA A 148 8.40 -25.61 -10.39
C ALA A 148 7.12 -26.37 -10.84
N ASN A 149 6.50 -27.07 -9.89
CA ASN A 149 5.28 -27.82 -10.12
C ASN A 149 4.10 -26.87 -10.40
N ARG A 150 3.42 -27.10 -11.52
CA ARG A 150 2.34 -26.26 -12.05
C ARG A 150 1.17 -26.08 -11.08
N ARG A 151 0.96 -27.01 -10.14
CA ARG A 151 -0.13 -26.96 -9.17
C ARG A 151 -0.06 -25.76 -8.22
N TYR A 152 1.14 -25.26 -7.94
CA TYR A 152 1.33 -24.22 -6.93
C TYR A 152 2.38 -23.18 -7.31
N SER A 153 3.07 -23.33 -8.44
CA SER A 153 4.17 -22.45 -8.84
C SER A 153 3.74 -20.99 -9.06
N PHE A 154 2.48 -20.75 -9.43
CA PHE A 154 1.88 -19.42 -9.56
C PHE A 154 1.88 -18.61 -8.26
N ALA A 155 1.96 -19.26 -7.10
CA ALA A 155 1.99 -18.58 -5.81
C ALA A 155 3.21 -17.66 -5.64
N ALA A 156 4.29 -17.89 -6.39
CA ALA A 156 5.47 -17.02 -6.36
C ALA A 156 5.19 -15.61 -6.89
N PHE A 157 4.17 -15.42 -7.74
CA PHE A 157 3.78 -14.09 -8.24
C PHE A 157 3.20 -13.19 -7.14
N LEU A 158 2.79 -13.74 -6.00
CA LEU A 158 2.30 -12.95 -4.87
C LEU A 158 3.42 -12.22 -4.14
N LEU A 159 4.66 -12.72 -4.21
CA LEU A 159 5.77 -12.10 -3.48
C LEU A 159 6.07 -10.67 -3.99
N PRO A 160 6.18 -10.41 -5.31
CA PRO A 160 6.28 -9.03 -5.81
C PRO A 160 5.06 -8.15 -5.50
N THR A 161 3.87 -8.70 -5.30
CA THR A 161 2.69 -7.88 -4.95
C THR A 161 2.82 -7.19 -3.58
N LEU A 162 3.71 -7.69 -2.70
CA LEU A 162 4.04 -7.04 -1.44
C LEU A 162 4.48 -5.58 -1.64
N PHE A 163 5.12 -5.26 -2.77
CA PHE A 163 5.58 -3.90 -3.05
C PHE A 163 4.46 -2.87 -3.12
N MET A 164 3.23 -3.28 -3.43
CA MET A 164 2.08 -2.38 -3.47
C MET A 164 1.52 -2.06 -2.09
N TYR A 165 1.80 -2.89 -1.09
CA TYR A 165 1.24 -2.80 0.26
C TYR A 165 2.28 -2.46 1.33
N ALA A 166 3.57 -2.51 0.99
CA ALA A 166 4.66 -2.17 1.89
C ALA A 166 4.59 -0.70 2.30
N GLN A 167 4.80 -0.46 3.60
CA GLN A 167 4.84 0.89 4.19
C GLN A 167 6.25 1.47 4.22
N ALA A 168 7.25 0.69 3.80
CA ALA A 168 8.62 1.17 3.64
C ALA A 168 8.71 2.18 2.50
N SER A 169 9.49 3.23 2.69
CA SER A 169 9.74 4.28 1.69
C SER A 169 11.24 4.49 1.49
N GLY A 170 11.61 5.19 0.41
CA GLY A 170 13.02 5.52 0.14
C GLY A 170 13.93 4.29 0.05
N VAL A 171 15.08 4.35 0.72
CA VAL A 171 16.06 3.25 0.77
C VAL A 171 15.49 1.99 1.45
N ALA A 172 14.63 2.14 2.45
CA ALA A 172 14.03 0.99 3.14
C ALA A 172 13.21 0.10 2.19
N MET A 173 12.56 0.71 1.20
CA MET A 173 11.81 -0.02 0.18
C MET A 173 12.72 -0.88 -0.72
N LEU A 174 13.95 -0.42 -1.01
CA LEU A 174 14.94 -1.26 -1.70
C LEU A 174 15.29 -2.50 -0.86
N GLY A 175 15.34 -2.36 0.47
CA GLY A 175 15.50 -3.48 1.40
C GLY A 175 14.39 -4.53 1.26
N VAL A 176 13.13 -4.10 1.17
CA VAL A 176 11.98 -4.99 0.93
C VAL A 176 12.12 -5.72 -0.41
N GLN A 177 12.48 -4.99 -1.47
CA GLN A 177 12.71 -5.57 -2.80
C GLN A 177 13.82 -6.62 -2.80
N LEU A 178 14.94 -6.36 -2.10
CA LEU A 178 16.04 -7.30 -1.95
C LEU A 178 15.61 -8.57 -1.19
N VAL A 179 14.85 -8.44 -0.10
CA VAL A 179 14.31 -9.59 0.64
C VAL A 179 13.44 -10.47 -0.26
N VAL A 180 12.56 -9.86 -1.06
CA VAL A 180 11.72 -10.60 -2.03
C VAL A 180 12.58 -11.29 -3.10
N ILE A 181 13.60 -10.63 -3.64
CA ILE A 181 14.53 -11.22 -4.62
C ILE A 181 15.29 -12.40 -4.01
N ILE A 182 15.82 -12.26 -2.79
CA ILE A 182 16.54 -13.34 -2.09
C ILE A 182 15.61 -14.54 -1.89
N PHE A 183 14.37 -14.29 -1.48
CA PHE A 183 13.40 -15.35 -1.27
C PHE A 183 13.00 -16.04 -2.58
N LEU A 184 12.76 -15.29 -3.66
CA LEU A 184 12.49 -15.85 -4.99
C LEU A 184 13.69 -16.61 -5.56
N ALA A 185 14.92 -16.13 -5.35
CA ALA A 185 16.14 -16.83 -5.74
C ALA A 185 16.30 -18.15 -4.97
N LEU A 186 15.97 -18.17 -3.67
CA LEU A 186 15.91 -19.39 -2.86
C LEU A 186 14.87 -20.38 -3.40
N LEU A 187 13.66 -19.91 -3.74
CA LEU A 187 12.62 -20.74 -4.33
C LEU A 187 13.08 -21.36 -5.66
N LEU A 188 13.68 -20.56 -6.54
CA LEU A 188 14.24 -21.03 -7.80
C LEU A 188 15.35 -22.07 -7.56
N ALA A 189 16.25 -21.83 -6.62
CA ALA A 189 17.32 -22.77 -6.25
C ALA A 189 16.77 -24.11 -5.74
N ILE A 190 15.66 -24.10 -4.99
CA ILE A 190 14.97 -25.31 -4.53
C ILE A 190 14.32 -26.07 -5.69
N ALA A 191 13.74 -25.35 -6.65
CA ALA A 191 13.08 -25.92 -7.83
C ALA A 191 14.08 -26.45 -8.87
N PHE A 192 15.29 -25.90 -8.94
CA PHE A 192 16.29 -26.22 -9.96
C PHE A 192 16.98 -27.57 -9.68
N LYS A 193 16.34 -28.67 -10.09
CA LYS A 193 16.82 -30.05 -9.87
C LYS A 193 16.40 -30.99 -11.03
N PRO A 194 16.99 -32.21 -11.11
CA PRO A 194 16.75 -33.14 -12.23
C PRO A 194 15.28 -33.46 -12.49
N ASP A 195 14.53 -33.76 -11.43
CA ASP A 195 13.07 -33.92 -11.48
C ASP A 195 12.40 -32.69 -10.83
N PRO A 196 11.86 -31.75 -11.62
CA PRO A 196 11.17 -30.58 -11.09
C PRO A 196 9.84 -30.91 -10.39
N ALA A 197 9.25 -32.08 -10.66
CA ALA A 197 8.01 -32.53 -10.02
C ALA A 197 8.28 -33.18 -8.65
N ALA A 198 9.49 -33.68 -8.42
CA ALA A 198 9.88 -34.23 -7.13
C ALA A 198 9.69 -33.18 -6.01
N GLN A 199 9.34 -33.65 -4.83
CA GLN A 199 9.18 -32.76 -3.68
C GLN A 199 10.53 -32.42 -3.03
N PRO A 200 10.64 -31.26 -2.34
CA PRO A 200 11.79 -30.98 -1.49
C PRO A 200 11.89 -32.00 -0.35
N ARG A 201 13.08 -32.55 -0.11
CA ARG A 201 13.32 -33.49 1.01
C ARG A 201 13.69 -32.77 2.32
N ASN A 202 14.26 -31.57 2.23
CA ASN A 202 14.69 -30.78 3.37
C ASN A 202 13.49 -30.03 3.98
N PRO A 203 13.23 -30.12 5.30
CA PRO A 203 12.12 -29.41 5.95
C PRO A 203 12.15 -27.88 5.72
N ALA A 204 13.34 -27.26 5.72
CA ALA A 204 13.46 -25.82 5.45
C ALA A 204 13.02 -25.46 4.02
N ALA A 205 13.34 -26.32 3.04
CA ALA A 205 12.93 -26.12 1.65
C ALA A 205 11.42 -26.35 1.46
N VAL A 206 10.83 -27.29 2.21
CA VAL A 206 9.37 -27.48 2.25
C VAL A 206 8.69 -26.24 2.81
N LEU A 207 9.17 -25.70 3.94
CA LEU A 207 8.60 -24.49 4.54
C LEU A 207 8.71 -23.27 3.62
N ALA A 208 9.88 -23.06 2.99
CA ALA A 208 10.09 -21.97 2.05
C ALA A 208 9.09 -22.01 0.88
N VAL A 209 8.83 -23.19 0.32
CA VAL A 209 7.84 -23.36 -0.76
C VAL A 209 6.40 -23.26 -0.23
N ALA A 210 6.12 -23.81 0.95
CA ALA A 210 4.79 -23.81 1.52
C ALA A 210 4.28 -22.40 1.82
N LEU A 211 5.14 -21.48 2.29
CA LEU A 211 4.74 -20.14 2.71
C LEU A 211 4.03 -19.34 1.59
N PRO A 212 4.60 -19.12 0.38
CA PRO A 212 3.88 -18.47 -0.72
C PRO A 212 2.59 -19.18 -1.09
N VAL A 213 2.58 -20.51 -1.07
CA VAL A 213 1.39 -21.30 -1.43
C VAL A 213 0.27 -21.12 -0.40
N GLN A 214 0.61 -21.04 0.88
CA GLN A 214 -0.33 -20.73 1.95
C GLN A 214 -0.86 -19.30 1.82
N VAL A 215 0.02 -18.32 1.59
CA VAL A 215 -0.40 -16.93 1.33
C VAL A 215 -1.30 -16.85 0.09
N GLY A 216 -1.02 -17.63 -0.95
CA GLY A 216 -1.86 -17.68 -2.15
C GLY A 216 -3.20 -18.36 -1.95
N ALA A 217 -3.25 -19.46 -1.22
CA ALA A 217 -4.51 -20.07 -0.82
C ALA A 217 -5.34 -19.10 0.03
N TYR A 218 -4.69 -18.42 0.97
CA TYR A 218 -5.31 -17.40 1.81
C TYR A 218 -5.88 -16.23 0.98
N PHE A 219 -5.10 -15.70 0.04
CA PHE A 219 -5.53 -14.66 -0.89
C PHE A 219 -6.71 -15.10 -1.76
N LEU A 220 -6.68 -16.33 -2.30
CA LEU A 220 -7.78 -16.85 -3.13
C LEU A 220 -9.07 -17.03 -2.33
N ILE A 221 -8.98 -17.55 -1.09
CA ILE A 221 -10.16 -17.66 -0.23
C ILE A 221 -10.68 -16.27 0.15
N TRP A 222 -9.80 -15.31 0.40
CA TRP A 222 -10.19 -13.92 0.60
C TRP A 222 -10.90 -13.32 -0.62
N MET A 223 -10.41 -13.60 -1.83
CA MET A 223 -11.02 -13.17 -3.09
C MET A 223 -12.37 -13.83 -3.35
N LEU A 224 -12.60 -15.06 -2.88
CA LEU A 224 -13.93 -15.65 -2.91
C LEU A 224 -14.95 -14.82 -2.10
N GLY A 225 -14.50 -14.17 -1.02
CA GLY A 225 -15.31 -13.22 -0.26
C GLY A 225 -15.76 -12.02 -1.08
N PHE A 226 -14.93 -11.53 -2.01
CA PHE A 226 -15.34 -10.49 -2.96
C PHE A 226 -16.43 -10.99 -3.91
N GLY A 227 -16.40 -12.27 -4.30
CA GLY A 227 -17.50 -12.90 -5.05
C GLY A 227 -18.83 -12.87 -4.28
N ILE A 228 -18.79 -13.09 -2.96
CA ILE A 228 -19.97 -12.97 -2.10
C ILE A 228 -20.48 -11.51 -2.06
N GLU A 229 -19.56 -10.55 -1.96
CA GLU A 229 -19.91 -9.12 -1.99
C GLU A 229 -20.55 -8.71 -3.33
N LEU A 230 -20.04 -9.21 -4.44
CA LEU A 230 -20.65 -9.03 -5.76
C LEU A 230 -22.06 -9.62 -5.82
N LEU A 231 -22.29 -10.80 -5.23
CA LEU A 231 -23.62 -11.41 -5.16
C LEU A 231 -24.58 -10.57 -4.31
N TRP A 232 -24.15 -10.05 -3.16
CA TRP A 232 -24.96 -9.09 -2.38
C TRP A 232 -25.25 -7.81 -3.15
N THR A 233 -24.27 -7.34 -3.94
CA THR A 233 -24.43 -6.15 -4.79
C THR A 233 -25.48 -6.38 -5.87
N VAL A 234 -25.37 -7.48 -6.61
CA VAL A 234 -26.31 -7.84 -7.68
C VAL A 234 -27.71 -8.12 -7.15
N SER A 235 -27.83 -8.74 -5.97
CA SER A 235 -29.12 -8.97 -5.31
C SER A 235 -29.69 -7.73 -4.61
N GLY A 236 -28.97 -6.62 -4.58
CA GLY A 236 -29.40 -5.38 -3.92
C GLY A 236 -29.45 -5.45 -2.39
N THR A 237 -28.97 -6.54 -1.78
CA THR A 237 -28.93 -6.71 -0.31
C THR A 237 -27.67 -6.16 0.31
N HIS A 238 -26.70 -5.73 -0.49
CA HIS A 238 -25.48 -5.12 0.01
C HIS A 238 -25.82 -3.78 0.69
N PRO A 239 -25.43 -3.53 1.95
CA PRO A 239 -25.77 -2.29 2.66
C PRO A 239 -25.38 -0.99 1.94
N LEU A 240 -24.30 -0.99 1.13
CA LEU A 240 -23.93 0.16 0.29
C LEU A 240 -24.89 0.40 -0.90
N ASN A 241 -25.57 -0.63 -1.38
CA ASN A 241 -26.41 -0.57 -2.59
C ASN A 241 -27.92 -0.51 -2.28
N MET A 242 -28.30 -0.71 -1.02
CA MET A 242 -29.68 -0.54 -0.59
C MET A 242 -30.13 0.92 -0.77
N PRO A 243 -31.38 1.19 -1.22
CA PRO A 243 -31.87 2.55 -1.38
C PRO A 243 -31.76 3.38 -0.09
N ALA A 244 -32.18 2.78 1.03
CA ALA A 244 -31.99 3.32 2.37
C ALA A 244 -30.92 2.50 3.12
N PRO A 245 -29.88 3.13 3.68
CA PRO A 245 -28.89 2.43 4.47
C PRO A 245 -29.49 1.90 5.79
N PRO A 246 -28.90 0.86 6.40
CA PRO A 246 -29.35 0.38 7.70
C PRO A 246 -29.27 1.47 8.78
N LYS A 247 -30.39 1.71 9.48
CA LYS A 247 -30.49 2.75 10.50
C LYS A 247 -29.54 2.50 11.69
N GLY A 248 -28.87 3.55 12.15
CA GLY A 248 -27.85 3.50 13.20
C GLY A 248 -26.55 2.82 12.75
N GLY A 249 -26.43 2.50 11.47
CA GLY A 249 -25.27 1.86 10.86
C GLY A 249 -24.13 2.83 10.56
N TYR A 250 -22.92 2.30 10.40
CA TYR A 250 -21.79 3.10 9.94
C TYR A 250 -21.96 3.54 8.48
N ILE A 251 -22.70 2.79 7.64
CA ILE A 251 -22.99 3.16 6.25
C ILE A 251 -24.01 4.29 6.19
N GLU A 252 -24.99 4.31 7.09
CA GLU A 252 -25.89 5.47 7.23
C GLU A 252 -25.07 6.71 7.60
N ALA A 253 -24.12 6.57 8.54
CA ALA A 253 -23.22 7.66 8.86
C ALA A 253 -22.39 8.07 7.63
N GLU A 254 -21.70 7.17 6.94
CA GLU A 254 -20.86 7.53 5.78
C GLU A 254 -21.63 8.15 4.61
N ARG A 255 -22.87 7.69 4.35
CA ARG A 255 -23.73 8.23 3.28
C ARG A 255 -24.46 9.53 3.68
N ALA A 256 -24.57 9.83 4.97
CA ALA A 256 -25.10 11.10 5.42
C ALA A 256 -24.12 12.23 5.07
N GLU A 257 -24.62 13.31 4.48
CA GLU A 257 -23.83 14.48 4.08
C GLU A 257 -24.31 15.76 4.79
N GLY A 258 -23.37 16.67 5.05
CA GLY A 258 -23.63 18.00 5.59
C GLY A 258 -24.48 17.99 6.86
N LYS A 259 -25.67 18.60 6.79
CA LYS A 259 -26.57 18.78 7.94
C LYS A 259 -27.06 17.45 8.51
N SER A 260 -27.26 16.45 7.65
CA SER A 260 -27.88 15.18 8.04
C SER A 260 -27.03 14.39 9.05
N ILE A 261 -25.69 14.38 8.90
CA ILE A 261 -24.81 13.67 9.83
C ILE A 261 -24.78 14.33 11.22
N LEU A 262 -24.87 15.67 11.28
CA LEU A 262 -24.96 16.40 12.55
C LEU A 262 -26.27 16.09 13.28
N LEU A 263 -27.39 16.11 12.55
CA LEU A 263 -28.70 15.77 13.10
C LEU A 263 -28.75 14.33 13.62
N LEU A 264 -28.21 13.39 12.85
CA LEU A 264 -28.05 11.99 13.26
C LEU A 264 -27.20 11.84 14.54
N GLY A 265 -26.15 12.66 14.68
CA GLY A 265 -25.32 12.71 15.89
C GLY A 265 -26.07 13.22 17.12
N LEU A 266 -27.04 14.13 16.94
CA LEU A 266 -27.84 14.74 18.01
C LEU A 266 -29.14 14.01 18.33
N GLU A 267 -29.53 12.98 17.56
CA GLU A 267 -30.82 12.29 17.71
C GLU A 267 -31.06 11.79 19.15
N GLY A 268 -30.03 11.19 19.76
CA GLY A 268 -30.06 10.70 21.14
C GLY A 268 -29.60 11.69 22.22
N SER A 269 -29.36 12.96 21.88
CA SER A 269 -28.89 13.94 22.87
C SER A 269 -29.97 14.28 23.89
N ARG A 270 -29.57 14.32 25.17
CA ARG A 270 -30.41 14.76 26.30
C ARG A 270 -30.05 16.17 26.78
N ASP A 271 -29.15 16.86 26.06
CA ASP A 271 -28.77 18.21 26.41
C ASP A 271 -29.97 19.16 26.24
N PRO A 272 -30.27 20.05 27.21
CA PRO A 272 -31.37 21.00 27.10
C PRO A 272 -31.34 21.86 25.82
N GLU A 273 -30.15 22.15 25.30
CA GLU A 273 -29.94 22.98 24.11
C GLU A 273 -30.00 22.18 22.80
N ALA A 274 -30.19 20.86 22.85
CA ALA A 274 -30.19 20.02 21.64
C ALA A 274 -31.29 20.40 20.64
N ALA A 275 -32.45 20.89 21.12
CA ALA A 275 -33.51 21.37 20.24
C ALA A 275 -33.07 22.61 19.44
N LEU A 276 -32.46 23.58 20.12
CA LEU A 276 -31.92 24.79 19.50
C LEU A 276 -30.83 24.45 18.47
N TRP A 277 -29.92 23.54 18.79
CA TRP A 277 -28.86 23.16 17.84
C TRP A 277 -29.41 22.47 16.59
N ARG A 278 -30.49 21.70 16.69
CA ARG A 278 -31.14 21.13 15.49
C ARG A 278 -31.68 22.22 14.57
N GLU A 279 -32.25 23.27 15.13
CA GLU A 279 -32.68 24.45 14.35
C GLU A 279 -31.49 25.20 13.75
N GLN A 280 -30.42 25.41 14.53
CA GLN A 280 -29.21 26.07 14.03
C GLN A 280 -28.53 25.27 12.92
N ILE A 281 -28.44 23.94 13.02
CA ILE A 281 -27.93 23.08 11.94
C ILE A 281 -28.74 23.28 10.66
N ALA A 282 -30.07 23.47 10.75
CA ALA A 282 -30.89 23.70 9.57
C ALA A 282 -30.56 25.03 8.87
N LEU A 283 -30.05 26.02 9.60
CA LEU A 283 -29.75 27.36 9.11
C LEU A 283 -28.27 27.58 8.73
N SER A 284 -27.33 26.92 9.42
CA SER A 284 -25.89 27.13 9.24
C SER A 284 -25.29 26.33 8.07
N ASP A 285 -24.14 26.78 7.58
CA ASP A 285 -23.30 26.02 6.66
C ASP A 285 -22.46 25.00 7.41
N VAL A 286 -22.32 23.81 6.82
CA VAL A 286 -21.56 22.70 7.39
C VAL A 286 -20.19 22.61 6.74
N TYR A 287 -19.15 22.72 7.56
CA TYR A 287 -17.76 22.58 7.14
C TYR A 287 -17.29 21.16 7.43
N THR A 288 -16.82 20.48 6.38
CA THR A 288 -16.37 19.08 6.46
C THR A 288 -14.88 19.00 6.21
N THR A 289 -14.17 18.29 7.09
CA THR A 289 -12.73 18.06 6.99
C THR A 289 -12.44 16.57 7.04
N TYR A 290 -11.58 16.09 6.14
CA TYR A 290 -11.16 14.70 6.05
C TYR A 290 -9.71 14.55 6.51
N PRO A 291 -9.39 13.54 7.33
CA PRO A 291 -8.02 13.31 7.74
C PRO A 291 -7.18 12.75 6.58
N LEU A 292 -5.94 13.21 6.49
CA LEU A 292 -4.86 12.64 5.69
C LEU A 292 -4.65 11.17 6.09
N ARG A 293 -4.31 10.36 5.09
CA ARG A 293 -3.97 8.94 5.29
C ARG A 293 -2.47 8.69 5.34
N ASN A 294 -1.68 9.58 4.76
CA ASN A 294 -0.23 9.48 4.71
C ASN A 294 0.37 10.88 4.81
N LEU A 295 1.57 10.97 5.37
CA LEU A 295 2.37 12.19 5.43
C LEU A 295 3.50 12.16 4.40
N PRO A 296 3.96 13.33 3.91
CA PRO A 296 5.13 13.37 3.05
C PRO A 296 6.39 13.00 3.87
N VAL A 297 7.12 11.98 3.41
CA VAL A 297 8.30 11.42 4.11
C VAL A 297 9.59 11.81 3.40
N GLN A 298 10.59 12.21 4.17
CA GLN A 298 11.89 12.62 3.63
C GLN A 298 12.55 11.46 2.89
N GLY A 299 13.04 11.72 1.66
CA GLY A 299 13.71 10.72 0.85
C GLY A 299 12.79 9.64 0.27
N SER A 300 11.46 9.80 0.36
CA SER A 300 10.53 8.91 -0.35
C SER A 300 10.79 8.98 -1.86
N MET A 301 10.94 7.83 -2.52
CA MET A 301 11.15 7.75 -3.98
C MET A 301 9.92 8.18 -4.79
N THR A 302 8.76 8.31 -4.14
CA THR A 302 7.50 8.69 -4.78
C THR A 302 6.82 9.80 -3.99
N ASN A 303 5.96 10.57 -4.66
CA ASN A 303 5.17 11.60 -4.00
C ASN A 303 3.72 11.15 -3.78
N LEU A 304 3.09 11.66 -2.71
CA LEU A 304 1.65 11.48 -2.47
C LEU A 304 0.82 12.24 -3.50
N SER A 305 1.28 13.44 -3.84
CA SER A 305 0.76 14.37 -4.83
C SER A 305 1.95 15.16 -5.39
N PRO A 306 1.89 15.74 -6.60
CA PRO A 306 2.98 16.56 -7.10
C PRO A 306 3.43 17.62 -6.10
N LEU A 307 4.74 17.69 -5.83
CA LEU A 307 5.34 18.66 -4.90
C LEU A 307 5.69 19.97 -5.62
N GLU A 308 4.81 20.38 -6.53
CA GLU A 308 5.02 21.49 -7.43
C GLU A 308 3.76 22.32 -7.60
N PHE A 309 3.93 23.62 -7.82
CA PHE A 309 2.84 24.53 -8.14
C PHE A 309 3.36 25.70 -8.98
N ALA A 310 2.44 26.36 -9.69
CA ALA A 310 2.75 27.49 -10.54
C ALA A 310 2.26 28.80 -9.91
N ASP A 311 3.04 29.85 -10.08
CA ASP A 311 2.63 31.22 -9.86
C ASP A 311 2.63 31.94 -11.21
N GLY A 312 1.41 32.12 -11.73
CA GLY A 312 1.16 32.71 -13.03
C GLY A 312 1.51 34.20 -13.09
N ASP A 313 1.36 34.91 -11.98
CA ASP A 313 1.54 36.37 -11.92
C ASP A 313 3.02 36.74 -12.06
N ASN A 314 3.90 35.97 -11.42
CA ASN A 314 5.34 36.12 -11.57
C ASN A 314 5.95 35.21 -12.65
N ASN A 315 5.14 34.43 -13.36
CA ASN A 315 5.59 33.50 -14.40
C ASN A 315 6.68 32.53 -13.89
N VAL A 316 6.50 32.00 -12.67
CA VAL A 316 7.42 31.05 -12.04
C VAL A 316 6.71 29.72 -11.73
N PHE A 317 7.50 28.66 -11.76
CA PHE A 317 7.09 27.31 -11.38
C PHE A 317 8.00 26.83 -10.26
N LEU A 318 7.41 26.39 -9.16
CA LEU A 318 8.10 26.03 -7.93
C LEU A 318 8.01 24.53 -7.72
N VAL A 319 9.14 23.90 -7.42
CA VAL A 319 9.23 22.46 -7.16
C VAL A 319 10.02 22.22 -5.88
N PHE A 320 9.47 21.46 -4.94
CA PHE A 320 10.18 21.13 -3.70
C PHE A 320 11.34 20.17 -3.95
N SER A 321 12.53 20.53 -3.48
CA SER A 321 13.73 19.68 -3.44
C SER A 321 13.91 19.08 -2.05
N HIS A 322 13.99 17.76 -1.99
CA HIS A 322 14.29 17.04 -0.75
C HIS A 322 15.74 17.27 -0.28
N ASP A 323 16.69 17.42 -1.20
CA ASP A 323 18.11 17.57 -0.86
C ASP A 323 18.39 18.99 -0.35
N ARG A 324 17.80 20.01 -0.98
CA ARG A 324 17.97 21.42 -0.60
C ARG A 324 16.99 21.85 0.49
N GLN A 325 15.94 21.08 0.72
CA GLN A 325 14.82 21.41 1.61
C GLN A 325 14.24 22.80 1.30
N ARG A 326 14.11 23.12 0.01
CA ARG A 326 13.68 24.41 -0.52
C ARG A 326 12.88 24.19 -1.81
N PHE A 327 12.08 25.18 -2.19
CA PHE A 327 11.46 25.20 -3.51
C PHE A 327 12.45 25.75 -4.53
N VAL A 328 12.83 24.94 -5.51
CA VAL A 328 13.60 25.40 -6.67
C VAL A 328 12.64 26.05 -7.64
N THR A 329 12.98 27.25 -8.11
CA THR A 329 12.15 28.04 -9.01
C THR A 329 12.71 28.02 -10.43
N ARG A 330 11.81 27.86 -11.40
CA ARG A 330 12.11 27.95 -12.83
C ARG A 330 11.05 28.79 -13.53
N GLY A 331 11.38 29.39 -14.68
CA GLY A 331 10.40 30.16 -15.44
C GLY A 331 9.30 29.28 -15.99
N LEU A 332 8.05 29.70 -15.86
CA LEU A 332 6.88 28.92 -16.28
C LEU A 332 6.87 28.71 -17.81
N ARG A 333 7.23 29.75 -18.57
CA ARG A 333 7.27 29.72 -20.06
C ARG A 333 8.57 29.21 -20.65
N ASP A 334 9.72 29.64 -20.13
CA ASP A 334 11.03 29.34 -20.71
C ASP A 334 11.75 28.16 -20.03
N GLN A 335 11.23 27.68 -18.90
CA GLN A 335 11.75 26.56 -18.11
C GLN A 335 13.21 26.75 -17.66
N ARG A 336 13.70 28.00 -17.63
CA ARG A 336 15.06 28.32 -17.19
C ARG A 336 15.13 28.39 -15.66
N PRO A 337 16.27 28.02 -15.05
CA PRO A 337 16.44 28.15 -13.61
C PRO A 337 16.43 29.62 -13.20
N ILE A 338 15.71 29.95 -12.12
CA ILE A 338 15.61 31.31 -11.58
C ILE A 338 16.29 31.40 -10.21
N GLY A 339 15.97 30.50 -9.29
CA GLY A 339 16.51 30.55 -7.93
C GLY A 339 15.88 29.52 -7.00
N GLU A 340 15.88 29.83 -5.70
CA GLU A 340 15.32 28.97 -4.66
C GLU A 340 14.58 29.79 -3.62
N LEU A 341 13.51 29.23 -3.08
CA LEU A 341 12.71 29.80 -2.00
C LEU A 341 12.69 28.86 -0.78
N GLY A 342 13.05 29.41 0.36
CA GLY A 342 12.89 28.83 1.68
C GLY A 342 11.81 29.57 2.49
N VAL A 343 11.83 29.37 3.80
CA VAL A 343 10.85 29.92 4.75
C VAL A 343 11.33 31.26 5.32
N GLY A 344 10.43 32.24 5.34
CA GLY A 344 10.58 33.54 5.98
C GLY A 344 11.60 34.47 5.30
N GLY A 345 11.85 35.63 5.92
CA GLY A 345 12.76 36.63 5.37
C GLY A 345 14.22 36.18 5.26
N LYS A 346 14.64 35.18 6.06
CA LYS A 346 15.97 34.56 5.98
C LYS A 346 16.05 33.44 4.94
N GLN A 347 14.93 33.08 4.29
CA GLN A 347 14.85 31.98 3.34
C GLN A 347 15.45 30.70 3.93
N ALA A 348 15.02 30.28 5.12
CA ALA A 348 15.55 29.10 5.78
C ALA A 348 15.08 27.81 5.09
N PRO A 349 15.81 26.69 5.17
CA PRO A 349 15.30 25.40 4.71
C PRO A 349 14.01 25.00 5.45
N PHE A 350 13.11 24.30 4.75
CA PHE A 350 11.94 23.69 5.35
C PHE A 350 12.37 22.52 6.25
N PRO A 351 11.79 22.38 7.47
CA PRO A 351 12.20 21.34 8.40
C PRO A 351 11.78 19.93 7.95
N ALA A 352 10.81 19.82 7.04
CA ALA A 352 10.28 18.56 6.51
C ALA A 352 9.78 18.74 5.07
N PRO A 353 9.61 17.64 4.31
CA PRO A 353 8.97 17.65 3.00
C PRO A 353 7.68 18.44 2.98
N THR A 354 7.61 19.46 2.14
CA THR A 354 6.49 20.40 2.11
C THR A 354 5.78 20.33 0.78
N MET A 355 4.45 20.18 0.83
CA MET A 355 3.61 19.98 -0.35
C MET A 355 2.51 21.02 -0.45
N PRO A 356 2.11 21.42 -1.66
CA PRO A 356 1.01 22.36 -1.85
C PRO A 356 -0.34 21.74 -1.46
N TYR A 357 -1.24 22.58 -0.96
CA TYR A 357 -2.62 22.24 -0.64
C TYR A 357 -3.55 23.42 -0.98
N GLY A 358 -4.41 23.19 -1.97
CA GLY A 358 -5.26 24.25 -2.49
C GLY A 358 -4.42 25.37 -3.16
N PRO A 359 -5.00 26.58 -3.27
CA PRO A 359 -4.35 27.68 -4.00
C PRO A 359 -3.29 28.44 -3.20
N THR A 360 -3.35 28.42 -1.86
CA THR A 360 -2.58 29.36 -1.02
C THR A 360 -1.69 28.69 0.02
N TYR A 361 -2.03 27.48 0.47
CA TYR A 361 -1.33 26.82 1.57
C TYR A 361 -0.37 25.76 1.07
N LEU A 362 0.68 25.55 1.85
CA LEU A 362 1.53 24.38 1.80
C LEU A 362 1.60 23.77 3.19
N TYR A 363 1.89 22.48 3.28
CA TYR A 363 2.02 21.83 4.58
C TYR A 363 3.09 20.74 4.57
N ASN A 364 3.59 20.46 5.76
CA ASN A 364 4.39 19.29 6.05
C ASN A 364 3.86 18.58 7.30
N ALA A 365 4.62 17.63 7.85
CA ALA A 365 4.20 16.86 9.02
C ALA A 365 3.95 17.70 10.28
N HIS A 366 4.47 18.93 10.39
CA HIS A 366 4.46 19.69 11.65
C HIS A 366 3.96 21.13 11.53
N ALA A 367 3.84 21.66 10.31
CA ALA A 367 3.50 23.06 10.07
C ALA A 367 2.75 23.24 8.75
N ALA A 368 2.04 24.38 8.67
CA ALA A 368 1.50 24.89 7.43
C ALA A 368 2.05 26.28 7.11
N TYR A 369 2.25 26.52 5.82
CA TYR A 369 2.86 27.71 5.27
C TYR A 369 1.91 28.34 4.26
N GLN A 370 2.04 29.64 4.04
CA GLN A 370 1.35 30.36 3.00
C GLN A 370 2.37 30.97 2.05
N TYR A 371 2.14 30.78 0.76
CA TYR A 371 2.91 31.45 -0.29
C TYR A 371 2.29 32.80 -0.59
N ASP A 372 3.09 33.86 -0.51
CA ASP A 372 2.75 35.20 -0.94
C ASP A 372 3.40 35.44 -2.31
N SER A 373 2.55 35.63 -3.33
CA SER A 373 2.98 35.83 -4.72
C SER A 373 3.68 37.19 -4.89
N ASP A 374 3.13 38.26 -4.31
CA ASP A 374 3.65 39.63 -4.46
C ASP A 374 5.09 39.76 -3.92
N GLN A 375 5.37 39.12 -2.79
CA GLN A 375 6.68 39.12 -2.14
C GLN A 375 7.56 37.93 -2.56
N GLN A 376 7.00 36.96 -3.29
CA GLN A 376 7.59 35.67 -3.62
C GLN A 376 8.24 34.99 -2.39
N ARG A 377 7.48 34.90 -1.28
CA ARG A 377 7.96 34.42 0.02
C ARG A 377 7.01 33.41 0.64
N MET A 378 7.59 32.50 1.42
CA MET A 378 6.87 31.48 2.17
C MET A 378 6.84 31.87 3.64
N PHE A 379 5.65 31.99 4.22
CA PHE A 379 5.46 32.35 5.62
C PHE A 379 4.90 31.17 6.39
N GLU A 380 5.48 30.85 7.55
CA GLU A 380 4.92 29.86 8.45
C GLU A 380 3.70 30.46 9.15
N ARG A 381 2.53 29.86 8.92
CA ARG A 381 1.25 30.36 9.44
C ARG A 381 0.74 29.53 10.60
N VAL A 382 1.02 28.23 10.58
CA VAL A 382 0.58 27.28 11.61
C VAL A 382 1.77 26.43 12.03
N ARG A 383 1.95 26.30 13.34
CA ARG A 383 2.89 25.38 13.95
C ARG A 383 2.16 24.46 14.92
N LEU A 384 2.30 23.15 14.74
CA LEU A 384 1.78 22.17 15.68
C LEU A 384 2.73 21.99 16.87
N PRO A 385 2.23 21.52 18.03
CA PRO A 385 3.08 21.10 19.14
C PRO A 385 4.08 20.01 18.72
N GLN A 386 5.23 19.92 19.40
CA GLN A 386 6.36 19.06 18.99
C GLN A 386 6.02 17.57 18.88
N ASP A 387 5.07 17.08 19.68
CA ASP A 387 4.67 15.66 19.71
C ASP A 387 3.42 15.36 18.85
N GLU A 388 2.98 16.33 18.05
CA GLU A 388 1.82 16.22 17.18
C GLU A 388 2.22 16.29 15.71
N VAL A 389 1.48 15.58 14.87
CA VAL A 389 1.64 15.61 13.42
C VAL A 389 0.38 16.06 12.73
N MET A 390 0.54 16.64 11.55
CA MET A 390 -0.54 17.10 10.69
C MET A 390 -1.44 15.92 10.30
N ALA A 391 -2.72 16.02 10.58
CA ALA A 391 -3.74 15.09 10.11
C ALA A 391 -4.70 15.76 9.13
N SER A 392 -4.79 17.08 9.07
CA SER A 392 -5.43 17.80 7.96
C SER A 392 -4.79 19.18 7.83
N PRO A 393 -4.39 19.59 6.62
CA PRO A 393 -3.92 20.96 6.37
C PRO A 393 -5.04 21.99 6.65
N PRO A 394 -4.68 23.29 6.72
CA PRO A 394 -5.63 24.38 6.92
C PRO A 394 -6.85 24.31 6.00
N ALA A 395 -8.04 24.29 6.59
CA ALA A 395 -9.31 24.28 5.89
C ALA A 395 -10.28 25.30 6.53
N PRO A 396 -11.23 25.87 5.79
CA PRO A 396 -12.24 26.76 6.35
C PRO A 396 -13.12 26.08 7.41
N ALA A 397 -13.46 26.82 8.46
CA ALA A 397 -14.37 26.42 9.52
C ALA A 397 -15.16 27.64 10.01
N GLY A 398 -16.17 28.01 9.23
CA GLY A 398 -16.89 29.28 9.44
C GLY A 398 -16.00 30.48 9.11
N ASP A 399 -16.01 31.47 9.99
CA ASP A 399 -15.13 32.64 9.94
C ASP A 399 -13.68 32.34 10.38
N ASN A 400 -13.38 31.09 10.75
CA ASN A 400 -12.07 30.64 11.23
C ASN A 400 -11.45 29.58 10.31
N ILE A 401 -10.20 29.24 10.61
CA ILE A 401 -9.46 28.17 9.95
C ILE A 401 -9.27 27.01 10.91
N LEU A 402 -9.54 25.80 10.45
CA LEU A 402 -9.29 24.56 11.15
C LEU A 402 -8.01 23.90 10.65
N VAL A 403 -7.23 23.39 11.59
CA VAL A 403 -6.15 22.43 11.34
C VAL A 403 -6.36 21.22 12.23
N LEU A 404 -6.23 20.02 11.66
CA LEU A 404 -6.33 18.78 12.42
C LEU A 404 -4.93 18.22 12.65
N SER A 405 -4.61 17.85 13.88
CA SER A 405 -3.46 17.01 14.21
C SER A 405 -3.90 15.58 14.56
N ASP A 406 -2.94 14.69 14.79
CA ASP A 406 -3.21 13.35 15.30
C ASP A 406 -3.86 13.33 16.69
N ARG A 407 -3.80 14.44 17.44
CA ARG A 407 -4.29 14.54 18.83
C ARG A 407 -5.40 15.55 19.05
N ALA A 408 -5.50 16.60 18.24
CA ALA A 408 -6.46 17.68 18.44
C ALA A 408 -6.86 18.40 17.14
N ALA A 409 -8.03 19.01 17.15
CA ALA A 409 -8.44 20.03 16.19
C ALA A 409 -8.11 21.42 16.76
N TYR A 410 -7.47 22.26 15.95
CA TYR A 410 -7.09 23.63 16.28
C TYR A 410 -7.86 24.61 15.41
N PHE A 411 -8.46 25.62 16.04
CA PHE A 411 -9.14 26.71 15.36
C PHE A 411 -8.29 27.97 15.43
N TYR A 412 -8.08 28.63 14.30
CA TYR A 412 -7.29 29.84 14.15
C TYR A 412 -8.15 30.98 13.64
N PRO A 413 -7.84 32.24 14.01
CA PRO A 413 -8.63 33.40 13.61
C PRO A 413 -8.58 33.62 12.10
N GLY A 414 -9.70 33.47 11.39
CA GLY A 414 -9.71 33.57 9.93
C GLY A 414 -9.46 34.99 9.43
N ARG A 415 -9.88 36.02 10.17
CA ARG A 415 -9.58 37.43 9.83
C ARG A 415 -8.08 37.72 9.83
N GLU A 416 -7.34 37.23 10.82
CA GLU A 416 -5.88 37.35 10.85
C GLU A 416 -5.23 36.44 9.80
N ALA A 417 -5.87 35.30 9.51
CA ALA A 417 -5.46 34.42 8.44
C ALA A 417 -5.50 35.10 7.05
N MET A 418 -6.48 35.98 6.83
CA MET A 418 -6.67 36.72 5.58
C MET A 418 -5.86 38.03 5.51
N ASN A 419 -5.73 38.74 6.63
CA ASN A 419 -5.19 40.12 6.63
C ASN A 419 -3.70 40.22 6.95
N GLY A 420 -3.04 39.13 7.34
CA GLY A 420 -1.64 39.14 7.76
C GLY A 420 -0.85 37.91 7.31
N LEU A 421 0.42 37.84 7.67
CA LEU A 421 1.34 36.72 7.37
C LEU A 421 2.08 36.19 8.59
N ASP A 422 1.76 36.71 9.79
CA ASP A 422 2.38 36.31 11.05
C ASP A 422 2.00 34.88 11.48
N LEU A 423 2.69 34.34 12.49
CA LEU A 423 2.34 33.02 13.02
C LEU A 423 0.99 33.10 13.75
N LEU A 424 -0.01 32.35 13.28
CA LEU A 424 -1.35 32.34 13.88
C LEU A 424 -1.32 31.69 15.25
N GLN A 425 -2.04 32.28 16.20
CA GLN A 425 -2.27 31.69 17.52
C GLN A 425 -3.59 30.93 17.52
N PRO A 426 -3.64 29.69 18.07
CA PRO A 426 -4.88 28.94 18.13
C PRO A 426 -5.85 29.59 19.13
N LEU A 427 -7.08 29.85 18.68
CA LEU A 427 -8.19 30.30 19.53
C LEU A 427 -8.72 29.16 20.40
N LEU A 428 -8.91 27.99 19.78
CA LEU A 428 -9.53 26.84 20.42
C LEU A 428 -8.71 25.58 20.11
N ARG A 429 -8.65 24.68 21.09
CA ARG A 429 -8.06 23.35 20.95
C ARG A 429 -9.07 22.30 21.42
N VAL A 430 -9.48 21.43 20.51
CA VAL A 430 -10.44 20.35 20.77
C VAL A 430 -9.71 19.02 20.71
N ALA A 431 -9.56 18.35 21.85
CA ALA A 431 -8.91 17.04 21.89
C ALA A 431 -9.70 15.98 21.11
N MET A 432 -9.00 15.11 20.38
CA MET A 432 -9.62 14.03 19.64
C MET A 432 -10.13 12.93 20.58
N PRO A 433 -11.41 12.52 20.49
CA PRO A 433 -11.98 11.47 21.34
C PRO A 433 -11.50 10.05 20.99
N GLY A 434 -10.84 9.88 19.85
CA GLY A 434 -10.28 8.61 19.38
C GLY A 434 -9.05 8.82 18.49
N HIS A 435 -8.42 7.73 18.08
CA HIS A 435 -7.24 7.77 17.22
C HIS A 435 -7.60 8.30 15.81
N VAL A 436 -6.85 9.30 15.31
CA VAL A 436 -7.15 9.95 14.03
C VAL A 436 -7.18 8.98 12.84
N GLY A 437 -6.38 7.91 12.90
CA GLY A 437 -6.39 6.85 11.88
C GLY A 437 -7.73 6.15 11.68
N ASN A 438 -8.61 6.16 12.69
CA ASN A 438 -9.97 5.62 12.58
C ASN A 438 -11.01 6.71 12.25
N LEU A 439 -10.60 7.98 12.23
CA LEU A 439 -11.47 9.09 11.84
C LEU A 439 -11.75 8.99 10.34
N SER A 440 -13.03 9.08 9.99
CA SER A 440 -13.46 9.16 8.60
C SER A 440 -13.61 10.61 8.18
N ARG A 441 -14.21 11.43 9.05
CA ARG A 441 -14.39 12.87 8.84
C ARG A 441 -14.73 13.60 10.14
N MET A 442 -14.57 14.92 10.07
CA MET A 442 -15.02 15.89 11.06
C MET A 442 -15.98 16.86 10.38
N ASP A 443 -17.20 16.98 10.89
CA ASP A 443 -18.24 17.87 10.40
C ASP A 443 -18.50 18.94 11.47
N MET A 444 -18.62 20.21 11.12
CA MET A 444 -18.89 21.26 12.10
C MET A 444 -19.77 22.38 11.56
N ILE A 445 -20.44 23.06 12.50
CA ILE A 445 -21.11 24.33 12.27
C ILE A 445 -20.59 25.36 13.26
N GLU A 446 -20.51 26.60 12.82
CA GLU A 446 -20.29 27.75 13.68
C GLU A 446 -21.61 28.13 14.37
N LEU A 447 -21.51 28.40 15.67
CA LEU A 447 -22.56 28.89 16.54
C LEU A 447 -22.19 30.30 17.00
N LEU A 448 -23.17 31.07 17.50
CA LEU A 448 -22.93 32.44 18.00
C LEU A 448 -21.84 32.51 19.08
N ASP A 449 -21.70 31.46 19.88
CA ASP A 449 -20.79 31.35 21.01
C ASP A 449 -19.84 30.15 20.88
N GLY A 450 -19.44 29.77 19.65
CA GLY A 450 -18.40 28.78 19.39
C GLY A 450 -18.77 27.75 18.31
N TYR A 451 -18.54 26.46 18.55
CA TYR A 451 -18.78 25.41 17.54
C TYR A 451 -19.63 24.26 18.05
N LEU A 452 -20.32 23.61 17.12
CA LEU A 452 -20.78 22.23 17.27
C LEU A 452 -19.96 21.36 16.31
N VAL A 453 -19.26 20.38 16.87
CA VAL A 453 -18.30 19.53 16.15
C VAL A 453 -18.74 18.08 16.24
N SER A 454 -18.92 17.42 15.11
CA SER A 454 -19.18 15.99 15.00
C SER A 454 -17.96 15.26 14.45
N LEU A 455 -17.49 14.26 15.19
CA LEU A 455 -16.37 13.42 14.80
C LEU A 455 -16.88 12.00 14.55
N THR A 456 -16.70 11.53 13.32
CA THR A 456 -17.23 10.24 12.86
C THR A 456 -16.08 9.26 12.65
N TYR A 457 -16.03 8.21 13.49
CA TYR A 457 -15.00 7.17 13.45
C TYR A 457 -15.57 5.89 12.86
N THR A 458 -15.34 5.69 11.55
CA THR A 458 -15.77 4.49 10.81
C THR A 458 -14.65 3.88 9.97
N TRP A 459 -13.48 4.53 9.90
CA TRP A 459 -12.38 4.04 9.09
C TRP A 459 -11.81 2.76 9.69
N GLY A 460 -11.60 1.76 8.84
CA GLY A 460 -11.15 0.42 9.26
C GLY A 460 -12.28 -0.55 9.63
N VAL A 461 -13.56 -0.13 9.62
CA VAL A 461 -14.69 -1.06 9.88
C VAL A 461 -14.78 -2.14 8.80
N TRP A 462 -14.67 -1.72 7.53
CA TRP A 462 -14.75 -2.63 6.38
C TRP A 462 -13.65 -3.70 6.38
N SER A 463 -12.43 -3.33 6.76
CA SER A 463 -11.26 -4.23 6.85
C SER A 463 -11.23 -5.04 8.15
N GLY A 464 -12.19 -4.82 9.06
CA GLY A 464 -12.22 -5.45 10.37
C GLY A 464 -11.13 -4.95 11.34
N GLU A 465 -10.51 -3.82 11.05
CA GLU A 465 -9.51 -3.18 11.93
C GLU A 465 -10.18 -2.34 13.03
N MET A 466 -11.40 -1.85 12.78
CA MET A 466 -12.23 -1.16 13.77
C MET A 466 -13.49 -1.97 14.07
N GLN A 467 -13.69 -2.36 15.33
CA GLN A 467 -14.82 -3.20 15.77
C GLN A 467 -15.93 -2.39 16.42
N HIS A 468 -15.61 -1.22 16.96
CA HIS A 468 -16.54 -0.35 17.69
C HIS A 468 -16.59 1.05 17.05
N PRO A 469 -17.17 1.20 15.85
CA PRO A 469 -17.36 2.50 15.25
C PRO A 469 -18.30 3.36 16.07
N PHE A 470 -18.06 4.67 16.08
CA PHE A 470 -18.88 5.61 16.83
C PHE A 470 -18.84 6.99 16.22
N GLN A 471 -19.87 7.78 16.55
CA GLN A 471 -19.91 9.20 16.28
C GLN A 471 -20.03 9.94 17.62
N GLN A 472 -19.29 11.03 17.75
CA GLN A 472 -19.34 11.88 18.94
C GLN A 472 -19.52 13.34 18.54
N VAL A 473 -20.51 13.98 19.15
CA VAL A 473 -20.81 15.40 18.97
C VAL A 473 -20.36 16.16 20.21
N LEU A 474 -19.55 17.19 19.97
CA LEU A 474 -18.96 18.06 20.97
C LEU A 474 -19.50 19.48 20.77
N ARG A 475 -19.83 20.15 21.87
CA ARG A 475 -20.05 21.60 21.89
C ARG A 475 -18.79 22.25 22.45
N VAL A 476 -18.28 23.24 21.73
CA VAL A 476 -17.04 23.96 22.07
C VAL A 476 -17.40 25.43 22.24
N ASP A 477 -17.48 25.92 23.47
CA ASP A 477 -17.85 27.31 23.71
C ASP A 477 -16.73 28.30 23.30
N GLY A 478 -17.04 29.60 23.27
CA GLY A 478 -16.09 30.66 22.91
C GLY A 478 -14.92 30.82 23.90
N ASN A 479 -15.01 30.20 25.09
CA ASN A 479 -13.93 30.16 26.08
C ASN A 479 -13.04 28.92 25.92
N GLY A 480 -13.34 28.04 24.97
CA GLY A 480 -12.60 26.79 24.73
C GLY A 480 -13.04 25.61 25.59
N ASN A 481 -14.14 25.71 26.34
CA ASN A 481 -14.66 24.56 27.07
C ASN A 481 -15.35 23.59 26.12
N VAL A 482 -14.87 22.35 26.15
CA VAL A 482 -15.41 21.26 25.33
C VAL A 482 -16.31 20.39 26.18
N ARG A 483 -17.60 20.29 25.82
CA ARG A 483 -18.54 19.32 26.41
C ARG A 483 -19.01 18.31 25.38
N THR A 484 -19.12 17.05 25.79
CA THR A 484 -19.74 16.03 24.94
C THR A 484 -21.26 16.16 25.05
N VAL A 485 -21.89 16.47 23.92
CA VAL A 485 -23.35 16.66 23.81
C VAL A 485 -24.06 15.35 23.52
N ALA A 486 -23.44 14.54 22.68
CA ALA A 486 -23.97 13.25 22.28
C ALA A 486 -22.84 12.31 21.88
N ARG A 487 -23.05 11.03 22.15
CA ARG A 487 -22.21 9.96 21.63
C ARG A 487 -23.11 8.80 21.26
N ARG A 488 -22.98 8.31 20.03
CA ARG A 488 -23.70 7.12 19.57
C ARG A 488 -22.72 6.09 19.05
N ALA A 489 -22.92 4.84 19.48
CA ALA A 489 -22.27 3.70 18.87
C ALA A 489 -22.93 3.44 17.51
N LEU A 490 -22.12 3.16 16.50
CA LEU A 490 -22.60 2.82 15.16
C LEU A 490 -22.58 1.30 15.02
N ASN A 491 -23.61 0.74 14.39
CA ASN A 491 -23.65 -0.68 14.09
C ASN A 491 -22.71 -0.99 12.93
N VAL A 492 -22.08 -2.18 12.99
CA VAL A 492 -21.36 -2.74 11.84
C VAL A 492 -22.40 -3.40 10.94
N ASP A 493 -22.68 -2.78 9.80
CA ASP A 493 -23.78 -3.17 8.89
C ASP A 493 -23.53 -4.48 8.15
N LEU A 494 -22.27 -4.93 8.14
CA LEU A 494 -21.86 -6.18 7.53
C LEU A 494 -21.67 -7.26 8.60
N PRO A 495 -21.97 -8.54 8.28
CA PRO A 495 -21.74 -9.63 9.21
C PRO A 495 -20.29 -9.65 9.72
N PRO A 496 -20.03 -9.87 11.03
CA PRO A 496 -18.67 -9.92 11.56
C PRO A 496 -17.76 -10.94 10.86
N ALA A 497 -18.35 -12.06 10.42
CA ALA A 497 -17.64 -13.07 9.63
C ALA A 497 -17.14 -12.54 8.28
N TYR A 498 -17.80 -11.54 7.70
CA TYR A 498 -17.37 -10.90 6.47
C TYR A 498 -16.26 -9.88 6.70
N THR A 499 -16.45 -8.94 7.63
CA THR A 499 -15.49 -7.86 7.91
C THR A 499 -14.18 -8.39 8.50
N THR A 500 -14.24 -9.46 9.31
CA THR A 500 -13.06 -10.07 9.91
C THR A 500 -12.55 -11.30 9.16
N ARG A 501 -13.01 -11.55 7.92
CA ARG A 501 -12.62 -12.72 7.10
C ARG A 501 -11.11 -12.91 6.96
N ILE A 502 -10.42 -11.79 6.78
CA ILE A 502 -8.96 -11.77 6.67
C ILE A 502 -8.34 -12.35 7.95
N TRP A 503 -8.91 -12.09 9.13
CA TRP A 503 -8.36 -12.59 10.39
C TRP A 503 -8.72 -14.05 10.67
N TRP A 504 -10.00 -14.45 10.64
CA TRP A 504 -10.37 -15.80 11.09
C TRP A 504 -10.01 -16.91 10.10
N LEU A 505 -9.75 -16.59 8.83
CA LEU A 505 -9.23 -17.56 7.85
C LEU A 505 -7.84 -18.09 8.26
N SER A 506 -7.01 -17.21 8.81
CA SER A 506 -5.69 -17.55 9.36
C SER A 506 -5.14 -16.37 10.16
N PRO A 507 -5.25 -16.39 11.50
CA PRO A 507 -4.70 -15.34 12.35
C PRO A 507 -3.17 -15.22 12.19
N VAL A 508 -2.50 -16.36 12.02
CA VAL A 508 -1.03 -16.41 11.83
C VAL A 508 -0.61 -15.76 10.52
N LEU A 509 -1.25 -16.08 9.39
CA LEU A 509 -0.91 -15.45 8.12
C LEU A 509 -1.28 -13.96 8.11
N ARG A 510 -2.38 -13.55 8.76
CA ARG A 510 -2.72 -12.13 8.89
C ARG A 510 -1.60 -11.37 9.62
N THR A 511 -1.11 -11.88 10.74
CA THR A 511 0.01 -11.27 11.48
C THR A 511 1.29 -11.23 10.64
N LEU A 512 1.60 -12.32 9.92
CA LEU A 512 2.77 -12.36 9.03
C LEU A 512 2.65 -11.36 7.87
N CYS A 513 1.47 -11.23 7.26
CA CYS A 513 1.22 -10.28 6.19
C CYS A 513 1.31 -8.83 6.68
N LEU A 514 0.76 -8.50 7.85
CA LEU A 514 0.90 -7.17 8.44
C LEU A 514 2.38 -6.87 8.77
N GLY A 515 3.09 -7.83 9.38
CA GLY A 515 4.52 -7.68 9.65
C GLY A 515 5.37 -7.54 8.37
N ALA A 516 4.96 -8.20 7.28
CA ALA A 516 5.62 -8.04 5.97
C ALA A 516 5.36 -6.67 5.34
N GLN A 517 4.16 -6.09 5.53
CA GLN A 517 3.85 -4.73 5.09
C GLN A 517 4.69 -3.69 5.83
N ASP A 518 4.94 -3.91 7.12
CA ASP A 518 5.68 -2.99 7.99
C ASP A 518 7.21 -3.27 8.00
N LEU A 519 7.69 -4.20 7.16
CA LEU A 519 9.10 -4.56 7.11
C LEU A 519 9.95 -3.35 6.70
N PHE A 520 10.84 -2.90 7.61
CA PHE A 520 11.67 -1.70 7.48
C PHE A 520 10.90 -0.36 7.43
N ALA A 521 9.59 -0.36 7.68
CA ALA A 521 8.80 0.86 7.71
C ALA A 521 9.04 1.66 9.00
N ALA A 522 9.00 2.99 8.90
CA ALA A 522 8.91 3.84 10.08
C ALA A 522 7.49 3.75 10.68
N LYS A 523 7.38 4.03 11.98
CA LYS A 523 6.06 4.07 12.63
C LYS A 523 5.25 5.25 12.07
N ASP A 524 4.08 4.96 11.54
CA ASP A 524 3.14 5.97 11.05
C ASP A 524 2.19 6.41 12.19
N PRO A 525 2.25 7.66 12.65
CA PRO A 525 1.33 8.19 13.67
C PRO A 525 -0.13 8.30 13.20
N LEU A 526 -0.38 8.37 11.89
CA LEU A 526 -1.74 8.46 11.36
C LEU A 526 -2.42 7.08 11.25
N ARG A 527 -1.68 5.97 11.37
CA ARG A 527 -2.23 4.62 11.28
C ARG A 527 -2.67 4.09 12.65
N ALA A 528 -3.94 3.72 12.79
CA ALA A 528 -4.45 3.11 14.00
C ALA A 528 -4.05 1.63 14.11
N ALA A 529 -3.79 1.16 15.33
CA ALA A 529 -3.62 -0.26 15.60
C ALA A 529 -4.97 -1.01 15.46
N PRO A 530 -5.00 -2.21 14.85
CA PRO A 530 -6.23 -3.01 14.77
C PRO A 530 -6.80 -3.33 16.16
N GLN A 531 -8.12 -3.20 16.29
CA GLN A 531 -8.84 -3.54 17.52
C GLN A 531 -8.96 -5.06 17.71
N PRO A 532 -9.12 -5.55 18.96
CA PRO A 532 -9.33 -6.97 19.24
C PRO A 532 -10.57 -7.51 18.52
N VAL A 533 -10.43 -8.65 17.86
CA VAL A 533 -11.53 -9.29 17.14
C VAL A 533 -12.62 -9.83 18.08
N PRO A 534 -13.89 -9.90 17.65
CA PRO A 534 -14.98 -10.43 18.46
C PRO A 534 -14.76 -11.89 18.86
N ARG A 535 -15.16 -12.27 20.08
CA ARG A 535 -14.99 -13.65 20.63
C ARG A 535 -15.56 -14.73 19.72
N GLY A 536 -16.70 -14.48 19.07
CA GLY A 536 -17.29 -15.43 18.12
C GLY A 536 -16.38 -15.73 16.93
N MET A 537 -15.62 -14.73 16.46
CA MET A 537 -14.66 -14.90 15.36
C MET A 537 -13.39 -15.63 15.80
N VAL A 538 -13.01 -15.53 17.07
CA VAL A 538 -11.95 -16.35 17.68
C VAL A 538 -12.36 -17.83 17.69
N TRP A 539 -13.59 -18.13 18.11
CA TRP A 539 -14.12 -19.51 18.06
C TRP A 539 -14.26 -20.04 16.64
N LEU A 540 -14.67 -19.19 15.70
CA LEU A 540 -14.71 -19.55 14.29
C LEU A 540 -13.30 -19.90 13.77
N ALA A 541 -12.30 -19.06 14.04
CA ALA A 541 -10.91 -19.33 13.67
C ALA A 541 -10.40 -20.64 14.29
N LEU A 542 -10.67 -20.87 15.58
CA LEU A 542 -10.30 -22.12 16.25
C LEU A 542 -10.96 -23.33 15.62
N THR A 543 -12.26 -23.23 15.29
CA THR A 543 -13.01 -24.29 14.61
C THR A 543 -12.43 -24.58 13.24
N CYS A 544 -12.09 -23.55 12.45
CA CYS A 544 -11.41 -23.69 11.17
C CYS A 544 -10.03 -24.34 11.32
N CYS A 545 -9.27 -24.01 12.36
CA CYS A 545 -7.99 -24.65 12.67
C CYS A 545 -8.14 -26.13 13.03
N VAL A 546 -9.11 -26.49 13.89
CA VAL A 546 -9.40 -27.88 14.24
C VAL A 546 -9.88 -28.67 13.02
N ALA A 547 -10.79 -28.10 12.21
CA ALA A 547 -11.24 -28.72 10.96
C ALA A 547 -10.09 -28.91 9.97
N SER A 548 -9.18 -27.93 9.86
CA SER A 548 -7.97 -28.01 9.05
C SER A 548 -7.03 -29.13 9.52
N LEU A 549 -6.84 -29.27 10.83
CA LEU A 549 -6.05 -30.33 11.45
C LEU A 549 -6.65 -31.71 11.16
N LEU A 550 -7.95 -31.90 11.39
CA LEU A 550 -8.65 -33.16 11.10
C LEU A 550 -8.62 -33.49 9.60
N GLY A 551 -8.84 -32.49 8.75
CA GLY A 551 -8.68 -32.59 7.30
C GLY A 551 -7.27 -33.02 6.92
N ALA A 552 -6.23 -32.48 7.57
CA ALA A 552 -4.84 -32.85 7.34
C ALA A 552 -4.56 -34.30 7.75
N ILE A 553 -5.13 -34.80 8.86
CA ILE A 553 -5.01 -36.22 9.26
C ILE A 553 -5.58 -37.12 8.17
N TRP A 554 -6.75 -36.78 7.62
CA TRP A 554 -7.43 -37.53 6.56
C TRP A 554 -6.69 -37.46 5.22
N VAL A 555 -6.33 -36.26 4.75
CA VAL A 555 -5.60 -36.05 3.49
C VAL A 555 -4.23 -36.71 3.54
N SER A 556 -3.46 -36.50 4.61
CA SER A 556 -2.11 -37.07 4.74
C SER A 556 -2.11 -38.60 4.84
N GLY A 557 -3.21 -39.21 5.30
CA GLY A 557 -3.39 -40.67 5.28
C GLY A 557 -3.51 -41.26 3.87
N ARG A 558 -3.90 -40.44 2.89
CA ARG A 558 -4.03 -40.79 1.47
C ARG A 558 -2.82 -40.36 0.63
N GLN A 559 -1.81 -39.77 1.24
CA GLN A 559 -0.60 -39.27 0.59
C GLN A 559 0.64 -40.03 1.11
N SER A 560 1.72 -40.01 0.34
CA SER A 560 3.00 -40.60 0.76
C SER A 560 3.82 -39.61 1.59
N HIS A 561 3.81 -39.77 2.91
CA HIS A 561 4.61 -38.98 3.85
C HIS A 561 5.44 -39.87 4.78
N SER A 562 6.58 -39.36 5.24
CA SER A 562 7.23 -39.92 6.44
C SER A 562 6.39 -39.60 7.68
N ARG A 563 6.50 -40.40 8.74
CA ARG A 563 5.73 -40.16 9.99
C ARG A 563 5.97 -38.75 10.55
N ARG A 564 7.22 -38.28 10.55
CA ARG A 564 7.58 -36.92 11.02
C ARG A 564 6.99 -35.84 10.13
N ALA A 565 7.08 -35.98 8.81
CA ALA A 565 6.52 -35.00 7.87
C ALA A 565 4.99 -34.91 7.97
N ARG A 566 4.32 -36.06 8.15
CA ARG A 566 2.87 -36.12 8.35
C ARG A 566 2.44 -35.30 9.56
N TRP A 567 3.03 -35.55 10.73
CA TRP A 567 2.66 -34.83 11.95
C TRP A 567 3.06 -33.36 11.92
N ALA A 568 4.17 -33.02 11.27
CA ALA A 568 4.55 -31.61 11.05
C ALA A 568 3.49 -30.87 10.22
N TRP A 569 2.97 -31.47 9.15
CA TRP A 569 1.89 -30.88 8.35
C TRP A 569 0.57 -30.80 9.10
N VAL A 570 0.22 -31.80 9.90
CA VAL A 570 -0.99 -31.78 10.75
C VAL A 570 -0.93 -30.64 11.76
N LEU A 571 0.22 -30.47 12.45
CA LEU A 571 0.44 -29.35 13.37
C LEU A 571 0.39 -28.00 12.64
N LEU A 572 1.03 -27.89 11.47
CA LEU A 572 1.00 -26.68 10.66
C LEU A 572 -0.42 -26.30 10.24
N CYS A 573 -1.25 -27.27 9.86
CA CYS A 573 -2.67 -27.05 9.54
C CYS A 573 -3.48 -26.61 10.75
N GLY A 574 -3.18 -27.12 11.95
CA GLY A 574 -3.81 -26.68 13.20
C GLY A 574 -3.40 -25.26 13.64
N VAL A 575 -2.19 -24.81 13.30
CA VAL A 575 -1.70 -23.47 13.67
C VAL A 575 -2.09 -22.42 12.63
N VAL A 576 -1.90 -22.72 11.34
CA VAL A 576 -2.15 -21.78 10.24
C VAL A 576 -3.61 -21.80 9.78
N GLY A 577 -4.32 -22.91 9.95
CA GLY A 577 -5.72 -23.04 9.53
C GLY A 577 -5.88 -23.54 8.09
N LEU A 578 -6.99 -23.16 7.46
CA LEU A 578 -7.41 -23.67 6.13
C LEU A 578 -6.36 -23.47 5.02
N PRO A 579 -5.63 -22.34 4.94
CA PRO A 579 -4.63 -22.15 3.87
C PRO A 579 -3.51 -23.19 3.89
N ALA A 580 -3.12 -23.69 5.07
CA ALA A 580 -2.13 -24.76 5.19
C ALA A 580 -2.64 -26.12 4.71
N LEU A 581 -3.93 -26.43 4.91
CA LEU A 581 -4.55 -27.64 4.36
C LEU A 581 -4.59 -27.60 2.83
N VAL A 582 -4.95 -26.44 2.25
CA VAL A 582 -4.91 -26.24 0.79
C VAL A 582 -3.49 -26.39 0.27
N SER A 583 -2.51 -25.80 0.96
CA SER A 583 -1.09 -25.95 0.62
C SER A 583 -0.62 -27.42 0.65
N LEU A 584 -0.99 -28.18 1.69
CA LEU A 584 -0.71 -29.63 1.79
C LEU A 584 -1.30 -30.39 0.60
N TRP A 585 -2.55 -30.11 0.24
CA TRP A 585 -3.24 -30.76 -0.88
C TRP A 585 -2.61 -30.43 -2.25
N LEU A 586 -2.20 -29.18 -2.45
CA LEU A 586 -1.55 -28.75 -3.69
C LEU A 586 -0.13 -29.30 -3.84
N MET A 587 0.64 -29.32 -2.75
CA MET A 587 2.04 -29.76 -2.76
C MET A 587 2.19 -31.27 -2.85
N TYR A 588 1.24 -32.05 -2.31
CA TYR A 588 1.31 -33.51 -2.25
C TYR A 588 0.17 -34.18 -3.04
N PRO A 589 0.45 -34.87 -4.16
CA PRO A 589 -0.59 -35.64 -4.85
C PRO A 589 -1.06 -36.82 -3.99
N MET A 590 -2.31 -37.26 -4.22
CA MET A 590 -2.81 -38.48 -3.59
C MET A 590 -2.02 -39.70 -4.12
N ARG A 591 -1.86 -40.73 -3.29
CA ARG A 591 -1.28 -42.00 -3.75
C ARG A 591 -2.15 -42.58 -4.86
N GLU A 592 -1.52 -42.95 -5.96
CA GLU A 592 -2.13 -43.86 -6.94
C GLU A 592 -2.46 -45.17 -6.23
N ARG A 593 -3.73 -45.58 -6.28
CA ARG A 593 -4.15 -46.89 -5.77
C ARG A 593 -3.89 -47.91 -6.87
N LEU A 594 -3.30 -49.06 -6.51
CA LEU A 594 -2.99 -50.14 -7.45
C LEU A 594 -4.23 -50.64 -8.22
N ASP A 595 -5.45 -50.43 -7.73
CA ASP A 595 -6.69 -50.77 -8.42
C ASP A 595 -7.00 -49.89 -9.66
N ASP A 596 -6.42 -48.68 -9.74
CA ASP A 596 -6.57 -47.77 -10.90
C ASP A 596 -5.66 -48.18 -12.08
N LEU A 597 -4.64 -48.99 -11.81
CA LEU A 597 -3.90 -49.74 -12.83
C LEU A 597 -4.71 -50.99 -13.19
N ARG A 598 -5.93 -50.81 -13.72
CA ARG A 598 -6.59 -51.89 -14.46
C ARG A 598 -5.67 -52.27 -15.61
N LEU A 599 -4.97 -53.38 -15.40
CA LEU A 599 -4.26 -54.21 -16.36
C LEU A 599 -4.67 -53.84 -17.79
N ALA A 600 -3.78 -53.12 -18.49
CA ALA A 600 -3.78 -53.14 -19.94
C ALA A 600 -3.67 -54.61 -20.32
N ARG A 601 -4.82 -55.26 -20.58
CA ARG A 601 -4.84 -56.63 -21.06
C ARG A 601 -3.99 -56.62 -22.32
N PRO A 602 -2.94 -57.48 -22.41
CA PRO A 602 -2.23 -57.60 -23.66
C PRO A 602 -3.26 -57.94 -24.74
N ALA A 603 -3.23 -57.19 -25.84
CA ALA A 603 -4.00 -57.53 -27.02
C ALA A 603 -3.61 -58.96 -27.40
N ALA A 604 -4.56 -59.89 -27.33
CA ALA A 604 -4.35 -61.24 -27.81
C ALA A 604 -4.02 -61.15 -29.31
N ALA A 605 -2.96 -61.88 -29.68
CA ALA A 605 -2.33 -61.91 -30.99
C ALA A 605 -3.26 -62.34 -32.13
#